data_AF-A0A8H6S025-F1
#
_entry.id   AF-A0A8H6S025-F1
#
_cell.length_a   1.000
_cell.length_b   1.000
_cell.length_c   1.000
_cell.angle_alpha   90.00
_cell.angle_beta   90.00
_cell.angle_gamma   90.00
#
_symmetry.space_group_name_H-M   'P 1'
#
loop_
_entity.id
_entity.type
_entity.pdbx_description
1 polymer ?
#
loop_
_entity_poly.entity_id
_entity_poly.type
_entity_poly.pdbx_seq_one_letter_code
_entity_poly.pdbx_strand_id
1 'polypeptide(L)'
;MEYTTAPIFATVAAGTTLGLNWTTWPDSHVGPMITYMAAVPSGTNITSWQPGTSAVWFKVAEAGKNSAGQWAATTVLTQNKSIYSFTIPAKLKPGQYIIRHEIIALHSATTYPGAQFYPSCIQVQVTGSGTAVPPSSALVAFPGAYKSTTPGIVYNVYSGDNSVSYPPRRQSGKFTDPSYRPTLYPGRACE
;
A
#
# COMPACT_ATOMS: atom_id res chain seq x y z
N MET A 1 -15.73 8.35 14.88
CA MET A 1 -14.31 8.15 15.23
C MET A 1 -13.54 9.23 14.50
N GLU A 2 -13.04 10.22 15.24
CA GLU A 2 -12.05 11.15 14.71
C GLU A 2 -10.73 10.39 14.62
N TYR A 3 -10.13 10.33 13.42
CA TYR A 3 -8.82 9.72 13.23
C TYR A 3 -7.76 10.73 13.66
N THR A 4 -6.96 10.36 14.65
CA THR A 4 -5.86 11.21 15.12
C THR A 4 -4.62 10.92 14.29
N THR A 5 -4.00 11.99 13.80
CA THR A 5 -2.67 11.92 13.17
C THR A 5 -1.63 11.47 14.19
N ALA A 6 -0.55 10.82 13.72
CA ALA A 6 0.54 10.50 14.63
C ALA A 6 1.22 11.80 15.10
N PRO A 7 1.57 11.92 16.39
CA PRO A 7 2.15 13.15 16.93
C PRO A 7 3.62 13.35 16.54
N ILE A 8 4.27 12.31 15.99
CA ILE A 8 5.69 12.30 15.65
C ILE A 8 5.93 11.77 14.23
N PHE A 9 7.12 12.04 13.71
CA PHE A 9 7.60 11.51 12.44
C PHE A 9 9.10 11.16 12.55
N ALA A 10 9.57 10.21 11.74
CA ALA A 10 10.98 9.86 11.66
C ALA A 10 11.67 10.62 10.51
N THR A 11 12.91 11.05 10.72
CA THR A 11 13.73 11.66 9.65
C THR A 11 14.52 10.59 8.91
N VAL A 12 14.47 10.59 7.59
CA VAL A 12 15.09 9.56 6.75
C VAL A 12 15.58 10.17 5.43
N ALA A 13 16.77 9.78 4.96
CA ALA A 13 17.27 10.21 3.66
C ALA A 13 16.61 9.42 2.52
N ALA A 14 16.29 10.09 1.40
CA ALA A 14 15.91 9.41 0.16
C ALA A 14 17.00 8.37 -0.22
N GLY A 15 16.58 7.19 -0.68
CA GLY A 15 17.49 6.07 -0.97
C GLY A 15 17.78 5.18 0.24
N THR A 16 17.34 5.53 1.45
CA THR A 16 17.45 4.65 2.62
C THR A 16 16.49 3.47 2.52
N THR A 17 16.97 2.29 2.90
CA THR A 17 16.13 1.11 3.10
C THR A 17 15.52 1.11 4.51
N LEU A 18 14.20 1.04 4.58
CA LEU A 18 13.44 0.92 5.82
C LEU A 18 12.99 -0.52 6.02
N GLY A 19 13.10 -1.01 7.26
CA GLY A 19 12.53 -2.28 7.70
C GLY A 19 11.23 -2.05 8.48
N LEU A 20 10.17 -2.73 8.08
CA LEU A 20 8.86 -2.72 8.71
C LEU A 20 8.65 -4.07 9.42
N ASN A 21 8.61 -4.03 10.75
CA ASN A 21 8.49 -5.23 11.57
C ASN A 21 7.01 -5.55 11.84
N TRP A 22 6.56 -6.68 11.32
CA TRP A 22 5.24 -7.23 11.62
C TRP A 22 5.30 -8.10 12.87
N THR A 23 4.17 -8.21 13.58
CA THR A 23 4.00 -9.28 14.55
C THR A 23 3.94 -10.64 13.85
N THR A 24 3.88 -11.73 14.61
CA THR A 24 3.70 -13.07 14.04
C THR A 24 2.53 -13.09 13.06
N TRP A 25 2.82 -13.42 11.80
CA TRP A 25 1.84 -13.46 10.72
C TRP A 25 1.34 -14.90 10.49
N PRO A 26 0.02 -15.16 10.40
CA PRO A 26 -0.47 -16.51 10.17
C PRO A 26 -0.10 -17.03 8.78
N ASP A 27 0.41 -18.27 8.70
CA ASP A 27 0.80 -18.88 7.41
C ASP A 27 -0.35 -18.98 6.42
N SER A 28 -1.58 -19.13 6.92
CA SER A 28 -2.79 -19.16 6.09
C SER A 28 -3.07 -17.83 5.38
N HIS A 29 -2.61 -16.70 5.92
CA HIS A 29 -2.88 -15.36 5.40
C HIS A 29 -1.92 -15.00 4.28
N VAL A 30 -1.90 -15.86 3.25
CA VAL A 30 -1.10 -15.67 2.05
C VAL A 30 -1.59 -14.46 1.25
N GLY A 31 -0.66 -13.75 0.62
CA GLY A 31 -1.00 -12.63 -0.25
C GLY A 31 0.15 -11.66 -0.49
N PRO A 32 -0.10 -10.59 -1.26
CA PRO A 32 0.91 -9.59 -1.57
C PRO A 32 1.12 -8.62 -0.41
N MET A 33 2.28 -7.97 -0.43
CA MET A 33 2.62 -6.82 0.40
C MET A 33 2.82 -5.60 -0.50
N ILE A 34 2.23 -4.46 -0.15
CA ILE A 34 2.26 -3.26 -0.98
C ILE A 34 2.58 -2.04 -0.12
N THR A 35 3.45 -1.18 -0.62
CA THR A 35 3.83 0.06 0.06
C THR A 35 3.59 1.24 -0.84
N TYR A 36 2.87 2.23 -0.30
CA TYR A 36 2.59 3.52 -0.91
C TYR A 36 3.24 4.63 -0.08
N MET A 37 3.47 5.76 -0.73
CA MET A 37 3.77 7.02 -0.06
C MET A 37 2.77 8.09 -0.51
N ALA A 38 2.54 9.09 0.32
CA ALA A 38 1.75 10.29 -0.01
C ALA A 38 2.48 11.52 0.49
N ALA A 39 2.67 12.51 -0.39
CA ALA A 39 3.31 13.77 -0.04
C ALA A 39 2.35 14.66 0.76
N VAL A 40 2.83 15.23 1.87
CA VAL A 40 2.08 16.22 2.63
C VAL A 40 1.99 17.52 1.81
N PRO A 41 0.81 18.16 1.73
CA PRO A 41 0.66 19.43 1.03
C PRO A 41 1.59 20.51 1.59
N SER A 42 2.13 21.34 0.70
CA SER A 42 2.97 22.47 1.09
C SER A 42 2.22 23.37 2.09
N GLY A 43 2.93 23.81 3.14
CA GLY A 43 2.36 24.65 4.19
C GLY A 43 1.51 23.91 5.24
N THR A 44 1.42 22.57 5.16
CA THR A 44 0.76 21.75 6.17
C THR A 44 1.79 20.92 6.94
N ASN A 45 1.55 20.66 8.22
CA ASN A 45 2.37 19.73 9.02
C ASN A 45 1.76 18.33 8.95
N ILE A 46 2.60 17.31 8.78
CA ILE A 46 2.19 15.91 8.77
C ILE A 46 1.43 15.50 10.02
N THR A 47 1.75 16.08 11.18
CA THR A 47 1.07 15.78 12.45
C THR A 47 -0.32 16.39 12.55
N SER A 48 -0.80 17.10 11.53
CA SER A 48 -2.17 17.63 11.44
C SER A 48 -2.85 17.34 10.10
N TRP A 49 -2.19 16.60 9.21
CA TRP A 49 -2.71 16.30 7.88
C TRP A 49 -3.28 14.88 7.79
N GLN A 50 -4.50 14.77 7.27
CA GLN A 50 -5.15 13.52 6.92
C GLN A 50 -5.47 13.51 5.42
N PRO A 51 -5.03 12.49 4.65
CA PRO A 51 -5.30 12.40 3.22
C PRO A 51 -6.79 12.28 2.84
N GLY A 52 -7.63 11.80 3.76
CA GLY A 52 -9.05 11.57 3.51
C GLY A 52 -9.29 10.72 2.26
N THR A 53 -10.10 11.22 1.33
CA THR A 53 -10.44 10.56 0.06
C THR A 53 -9.62 11.10 -1.13
N SER A 54 -8.60 11.93 -0.89
CA SER A 54 -7.80 12.53 -1.95
C SER A 54 -6.90 11.51 -2.66
N ALA A 55 -6.74 11.68 -3.97
CA ALA A 55 -5.82 10.88 -4.78
C ALA A 55 -4.39 11.39 -4.64
N VAL A 56 -3.71 10.98 -3.56
CA VAL A 56 -2.36 11.44 -3.20
C VAL A 56 -1.33 10.32 -3.05
N TRP A 57 -1.79 9.07 -3.11
CA TRP A 57 -0.96 7.90 -2.84
C TRP A 57 -0.28 7.41 -4.12
N PHE A 58 1.03 7.22 -4.09
CA PHE A 58 1.80 6.59 -5.16
C PHE A 58 2.50 5.34 -4.64
N LYS A 59 2.46 4.26 -5.42
CA LYS A 59 3.10 2.99 -5.04
C LYS A 59 4.62 3.13 -5.13
N VAL A 60 5.34 2.70 -4.09
CA VAL A 60 6.81 2.72 -4.05
C VAL A 60 7.42 1.33 -3.96
N ALA A 61 6.68 0.34 -3.47
CA ALA A 61 7.14 -1.03 -3.45
C ALA A 61 5.97 -2.03 -3.51
N GLU A 62 6.26 -3.20 -4.04
CA GLU A 62 5.36 -4.33 -4.07
C GLU A 62 6.10 -5.65 -4.02
N ALA A 63 5.50 -6.64 -3.37
CA ALA A 63 5.94 -8.03 -3.40
C ALA A 63 4.72 -8.94 -3.51
N GLY A 64 4.66 -9.74 -4.59
CA GLY A 64 3.57 -10.68 -4.90
C GLY A 64 3.99 -12.13 -4.68
N LYS A 65 3.74 -12.99 -5.68
CA LYS A 65 4.29 -14.35 -5.70
C LYS A 65 5.75 -14.33 -6.18
N ASN A 66 6.60 -15.17 -5.59
CA ASN A 66 7.94 -15.45 -6.11
C ASN A 66 7.89 -16.44 -7.29
N SER A 67 9.04 -16.77 -7.88
CA SER A 67 9.15 -17.71 -9.01
C SER A 67 8.67 -19.14 -8.69
N ALA A 68 8.64 -19.51 -7.40
CA ALA A 68 8.11 -20.78 -6.93
C ALA A 68 6.60 -20.73 -6.61
N GLY A 69 5.92 -19.60 -6.90
CA GLY A 69 4.49 -19.43 -6.65
C GLY A 69 4.13 -19.12 -5.19
N GLN A 70 5.13 -18.90 -4.32
CA GLN A 70 4.91 -18.62 -2.90
C GLN A 70 4.69 -17.12 -2.68
N TRP A 71 3.77 -16.78 -1.78
CA TRP A 71 3.39 -15.40 -1.51
C TRP A 71 4.39 -14.65 -0.62
N ALA A 72 4.52 -13.34 -0.86
CA ALA A 72 5.40 -12.47 -0.09
C ALA A 72 5.06 -12.44 1.41
N ALA A 73 3.78 -12.32 1.77
CA ALA A 73 3.36 -12.28 3.18
C ALA A 73 3.82 -13.51 3.97
N THR A 74 3.91 -14.67 3.32
CA THR A 74 4.39 -15.90 3.96
C THR A 74 5.91 -15.99 3.88
N THR A 75 6.50 -15.85 2.70
CA THR A 75 7.94 -16.08 2.50
C THR A 75 8.82 -14.99 3.09
N VAL A 76 8.51 -13.72 2.86
CA VAL A 76 9.33 -12.60 3.34
C VAL A 76 9.29 -12.54 4.86
N LEU A 77 8.11 -12.66 5.46
CA LEU A 77 7.98 -12.57 6.91
C LEU A 77 8.60 -13.77 7.63
N THR A 78 8.43 -14.99 7.12
CA THR A 78 9.07 -16.17 7.75
C THR A 78 10.60 -16.16 7.59
N GLN A 79 11.13 -15.75 6.44
CA GLN A 79 12.58 -15.75 6.18
C GLN A 79 13.32 -14.61 6.89
N ASN A 80 12.67 -13.46 7.07
CA ASN A 80 13.31 -12.25 7.57
C ASN A 80 12.83 -11.84 8.98
N LYS A 81 12.45 -12.80 9.83
CA LYS A 81 12.03 -12.55 11.22
C LYS A 81 10.93 -11.47 11.31
N SER A 82 9.93 -11.60 10.44
CA SER A 82 8.80 -10.70 10.26
C SER A 82 9.13 -9.28 9.75
N ILE A 83 10.32 -9.06 9.17
CA ILE A 83 10.72 -7.77 8.64
C ILE A 83 10.53 -7.71 7.12
N TYR A 84 9.66 -6.81 6.66
CA TYR A 84 9.59 -6.40 5.26
C TYR A 84 10.46 -5.18 5.02
N SER A 85 11.30 -5.20 3.98
CA SER A 85 12.17 -4.06 3.66
C SER A 85 11.78 -3.42 2.33
N PHE A 86 11.80 -2.09 2.29
CA PHE A 86 11.69 -1.32 1.04
C PHE A 86 12.59 -0.10 1.07
N THR A 87 12.96 0.41 -0.11
CA THR A 87 13.83 1.58 -0.24
C THR A 87 13.01 2.80 -0.63
N ILE A 88 13.19 3.90 0.11
CA ILE A 88 12.61 5.19 -0.28
C ILE A 88 13.19 5.60 -1.64
N PRO A 89 12.38 6.02 -2.64
CA PRO A 89 12.91 6.35 -3.96
C PRO A 89 14.03 7.38 -3.87
N ALA A 90 15.22 7.04 -4.37
CA ALA A 90 16.44 7.84 -4.17
C ALA A 90 16.36 9.27 -4.77
N LYS A 91 15.52 9.47 -5.78
CA LYS A 91 15.31 10.76 -6.43
C LYS A 91 14.09 11.53 -5.89
N LEU A 92 13.40 11.00 -4.87
CA LEU A 92 12.20 11.62 -4.31
C LEU A 92 12.52 13.02 -3.79
N LYS A 93 11.65 13.98 -4.13
CA LYS A 93 11.76 15.34 -3.60
C LYS A 93 11.70 15.34 -2.06
N PRO A 94 12.63 16.02 -1.35
CA PRO A 94 12.55 16.18 0.10
C PRO A 94 11.23 16.79 0.55
N GLY A 95 10.74 16.37 1.71
CA GLY A 95 9.44 16.80 2.26
C GLY A 95 8.89 15.80 3.27
N GLN A 96 7.74 16.13 3.84
CA GLN A 96 7.03 15.20 4.71
C GLN A 96 6.16 14.26 3.88
N TYR A 97 6.16 12.97 4.24
CA TYR A 97 5.40 11.93 3.57
C TYR A 97 4.76 10.98 4.59
N ILE A 98 3.56 10.51 4.27
CA ILE A 98 2.97 9.35 4.93
C ILE A 98 3.33 8.11 4.11
N ILE A 99 3.92 7.11 4.75
CA ILE A 99 4.08 5.76 4.19
C ILE A 99 2.86 4.95 4.60
N ARG A 100 2.18 4.31 3.65
CA ARG A 100 1.12 3.33 3.90
C ARG A 100 1.60 1.97 3.44
N HIS A 101 1.79 1.05 4.38
CA HIS A 101 2.18 -0.32 4.11
C HIS A 101 1.02 -1.25 4.41
N GLU A 102 0.80 -2.26 3.57
CA GLU A 102 -0.27 -3.23 3.81
C GLU A 102 0.09 -4.65 3.37
N ILE A 103 -0.57 -5.60 4.03
CA ILE A 103 -0.75 -6.97 3.54
C ILE A 103 -2.20 -7.10 3.06
N ILE A 104 -2.40 -7.76 1.91
CA ILE A 104 -3.72 -8.17 1.44
C ILE A 104 -3.81 -9.69 1.59
N ALA A 105 -4.48 -10.19 2.62
CA ALA A 105 -4.67 -11.63 2.82
C ALA A 105 -5.78 -12.17 1.91
N LEU A 106 -5.47 -13.24 1.17
CA LEU A 106 -6.31 -13.76 0.09
C LEU A 106 -6.93 -15.13 0.38
N HIS A 107 -6.78 -15.64 1.60
CA HIS A 107 -7.22 -16.99 1.99
C HIS A 107 -8.75 -17.20 1.86
N SER A 108 -9.53 -16.12 1.90
CA SER A 108 -10.99 -16.12 1.73
C SER A 108 -11.45 -15.27 0.52
N ALA A 109 -10.54 -14.97 -0.41
CA ALA A 109 -10.80 -14.01 -1.49
C ALA A 109 -11.49 -14.61 -2.73
N THR A 110 -12.03 -15.83 -2.67
CA THR A 110 -12.71 -16.47 -3.83
C THR A 110 -13.96 -15.72 -4.28
N THR A 111 -14.57 -14.92 -3.40
CA THR A 111 -15.73 -14.07 -3.67
C THR A 111 -15.50 -12.68 -3.07
N TYR A 112 -16.31 -11.69 -3.49
CA TYR A 112 -16.33 -10.36 -2.89
C TYR A 112 -17.58 -10.17 -2.01
N PRO A 113 -17.46 -9.63 -0.78
CA PRO A 113 -16.21 -9.37 -0.05
C PRO A 113 -15.52 -10.67 0.37
N GLY A 114 -14.19 -10.64 0.53
CA GLY A 114 -13.41 -11.83 0.89
C GLY A 114 -11.93 -11.57 1.18
N ALA A 115 -11.27 -10.75 0.35
CA ALA A 115 -9.91 -10.27 0.64
C ALA A 115 -9.90 -9.41 1.92
N GLN A 116 -8.88 -9.62 2.75
CA GLN A 116 -8.68 -8.89 4.02
C GLN A 116 -7.46 -7.99 3.92
N PHE A 117 -7.57 -6.75 4.38
CA PHE A 117 -6.57 -5.71 4.16
C PHE A 117 -6.06 -5.22 5.50
N TYR A 118 -4.74 -5.17 5.65
CA TYR A 118 -4.07 -4.80 6.89
C TYR A 118 -3.17 -3.58 6.64
N PRO A 119 -3.74 -2.36 6.50
CA PRO A 119 -2.94 -1.16 6.32
C PRO A 119 -2.36 -0.66 7.64
N SER A 120 -1.16 -0.09 7.57
CA SER A 120 -0.52 0.67 8.65
C SER A 120 0.20 1.88 8.06
N CYS A 121 0.17 3.02 8.79
CA CYS A 121 0.81 4.25 8.35
C CYS A 121 1.94 4.70 9.26
N ILE A 122 2.95 5.30 8.62
CA ILE A 122 4.13 5.84 9.28
C ILE A 122 4.39 7.24 8.71
N GLN A 123 4.65 8.21 9.57
CA GLN A 123 4.99 9.57 9.17
C GLN A 123 6.50 9.74 9.08
N VAL A 124 6.99 10.31 7.98
CA VAL A 124 8.42 10.54 7.76
C VAL A 124 8.72 11.92 7.20
N GLN A 125 9.84 12.50 7.62
CA GLN A 125 10.51 13.61 6.97
C GLN A 125 11.61 13.06 6.07
N VAL A 126 11.38 13.11 4.75
CA VAL A 126 12.38 12.71 3.76
C VAL A 126 13.36 13.86 3.52
N THR A 127 14.66 13.56 3.58
CA THR A 127 15.77 14.48 3.26
C THR A 127 16.49 14.04 1.98
N GLY A 128 17.33 14.91 1.41
CA GLY A 128 18.12 14.61 0.21
C GLY A 128 18.14 15.79 -0.77
N SER A 129 18.53 15.51 -2.01
CA SER A 129 18.62 16.49 -3.12
C SER A 129 17.76 16.11 -4.32
N GLY A 130 16.93 15.08 -4.19
CA GLY A 130 16.01 14.63 -5.23
C GLY A 130 15.02 15.72 -5.64
N THR A 131 14.52 15.62 -6.87
CA THR A 131 13.51 16.55 -7.42
C THR A 131 12.30 15.83 -7.99
N ALA A 132 12.28 14.49 -7.97
CA ALA A 132 11.22 13.71 -8.56
C ALA A 132 9.94 13.83 -7.73
N VAL A 133 8.85 14.08 -8.43
CA VAL A 133 7.47 14.06 -7.91
C VAL A 133 6.69 13.06 -8.77
N PRO A 134 5.89 12.16 -8.16
CA PRO A 134 5.06 11.23 -8.91
C PRO A 134 4.07 12.00 -9.81
N PRO A 135 3.86 11.58 -11.06
CA PRO A 135 2.88 12.20 -11.93
C PRO A 135 1.46 11.97 -11.38
N SER A 136 0.54 12.91 -11.62
CA SER A 136 -0.86 12.80 -11.17
C SER A 136 -1.55 11.52 -11.63
N SER A 137 -1.17 10.99 -12.80
CA SER A 137 -1.67 9.72 -13.34
C SER A 137 -1.28 8.48 -12.54
N ALA A 138 -0.25 8.58 -11.69
CA ALA A 138 0.18 7.51 -10.80
C ALA A 138 -0.48 7.58 -9.40
N LEU A 139 -1.21 8.67 -9.12
CA LEU A 139 -1.82 8.88 -7.81
C LEU A 139 -3.17 8.15 -7.70
N VAL A 140 -3.39 7.55 -6.55
CA VAL A 140 -4.64 6.86 -6.19
C VAL A 140 -5.17 7.35 -4.84
N ALA A 141 -6.46 7.13 -4.61
CA ALA A 141 -7.13 7.45 -3.35
C ALA A 141 -7.40 6.19 -2.53
N PHE A 142 -7.44 6.32 -1.21
CA PHE A 142 -7.86 5.26 -0.30
C PHE A 142 -8.97 5.80 0.62
N PRO A 143 -10.26 5.47 0.38
CA PRO A 143 -10.79 4.49 -0.58
C PRO A 143 -10.71 4.97 -2.05
N GLY A 144 -10.70 4.01 -3.00
CA GLY A 144 -10.77 4.25 -4.46
C GLY A 144 -9.71 3.53 -5.30
N ALA A 145 -8.57 3.17 -4.71
CA ALA A 145 -7.49 2.46 -5.39
C ALA A 145 -7.90 1.04 -5.78
N TYR A 146 -8.59 0.35 -4.87
CA TYR A 146 -9.07 -1.03 -5.00
C TYR A 146 -10.58 -1.05 -5.20
N LYS A 147 -11.01 -1.91 -6.11
CA LYS A 147 -12.42 -2.22 -6.41
C LYS A 147 -12.60 -3.73 -6.38
N SER A 148 -13.83 -4.21 -6.25
CA SER A 148 -14.15 -5.63 -6.39
C SER A 148 -13.68 -6.21 -7.73
N THR A 149 -13.63 -5.39 -8.78
CA THR A 149 -13.15 -5.74 -10.12
C THR A 149 -11.66 -5.53 -10.33
N THR A 150 -10.92 -4.99 -9.34
CA THR A 150 -9.47 -4.91 -9.44
C THR A 150 -8.92 -6.33 -9.49
N PRO A 151 -8.12 -6.70 -10.53
CA PRO A 151 -7.56 -8.04 -10.63
C PRO A 151 -6.83 -8.40 -9.34
N GLY A 152 -7.21 -9.53 -8.76
CA GLY A 152 -6.61 -10.00 -7.51
C GLY A 152 -7.25 -9.54 -6.20
N ILE A 153 -8.38 -8.82 -6.25
CA ILE A 153 -9.23 -8.61 -5.07
C ILE A 153 -10.22 -9.77 -4.91
N VAL A 154 -10.71 -10.29 -6.03
CA VAL A 154 -11.37 -11.61 -6.10
C VAL A 154 -10.37 -12.56 -6.73
N TYR A 155 -9.91 -13.54 -5.95
CA TYR A 155 -8.86 -14.47 -6.35
C TYR A 155 -8.93 -15.77 -5.55
N ASN A 156 -8.78 -16.90 -6.25
CA ASN A 156 -8.70 -18.21 -5.63
C ASN A 156 -7.23 -18.61 -5.44
N VAL A 157 -6.72 -18.54 -4.21
CA VAL A 157 -5.34 -18.94 -3.89
C VAL A 157 -5.11 -20.45 -3.99
N TYR A 158 -6.17 -21.26 -4.06
CA TYR A 158 -6.11 -22.72 -4.02
C TYR A 158 -6.21 -23.39 -5.40
N SER A 159 -6.58 -22.64 -6.46
CA SER A 159 -6.82 -23.23 -7.79
C SER A 159 -5.55 -23.53 -8.59
N GLY A 160 -4.35 -23.23 -8.06
CA GLY A 160 -3.09 -23.34 -8.82
C GLY A 160 -2.97 -22.36 -9.99
N ASP A 161 -3.98 -21.51 -10.22
CA ASP A 161 -4.01 -20.56 -11.33
C ASP A 161 -3.10 -19.35 -11.05
N ASN A 162 -2.03 -19.25 -11.84
CA ASN A 162 -1.07 -18.16 -11.82
C ASN A 162 -1.34 -17.11 -12.92
N SER A 163 -2.52 -17.13 -13.55
CA SER A 163 -2.90 -16.20 -14.63
C SER A 163 -2.91 -14.73 -14.21
N VAL A 164 -3.10 -14.44 -12.91
CA VAL A 164 -3.04 -13.09 -12.36
C VAL A 164 -1.64 -12.80 -11.85
N SER A 165 -0.94 -11.89 -12.53
CA SER A 165 0.29 -11.28 -12.01
C SER A 165 -0.05 -10.36 -10.84
N TYR A 166 0.65 -10.53 -9.71
CA TYR A 166 0.45 -9.73 -8.51
C TYR A 166 1.66 -8.87 -8.13
N PRO A 167 1.42 -7.65 -7.63
CA PRO A 167 0.11 -7.00 -7.52
C PRO A 167 -0.45 -6.55 -8.88
N PRO A 168 -1.77 -6.31 -8.97
CA PRO A 168 -2.35 -5.71 -10.17
C PRO A 168 -1.63 -4.39 -10.50
N ARG A 169 -0.95 -4.35 -11.66
CA ARG A 169 -0.56 -3.08 -12.28
C ARG A 169 -1.85 -2.32 -12.60
N ARG A 170 -1.95 -1.05 -12.19
CA ARG A 170 -2.99 -0.20 -12.77
C ARG A 170 -2.71 -0.09 -14.28
N GLN A 171 -3.61 -0.65 -15.07
CA GLN A 171 -3.77 -0.26 -16.46
C GLN A 171 -4.10 1.24 -16.49
N SER A 172 -3.34 1.97 -17.29
CA SER A 172 -3.66 3.34 -17.68
C SER A 172 -5.03 3.40 -18.36
N GLY A 173 -5.96 4.18 -17.81
CA GLY A 173 -7.12 4.76 -18.51
C GLY A 173 -8.43 3.97 -18.46
N LYS A 174 -9.46 4.53 -17.79
CA LYS A 174 -10.69 5.08 -18.39
C LYS A 174 -11.73 5.45 -17.31
N PHE A 175 -12.53 6.44 -17.67
CA PHE A 175 -13.42 7.29 -16.87
C PHE A 175 -14.67 6.60 -16.27
N THR A 176 -15.03 7.10 -15.08
CA THR A 176 -16.36 7.34 -14.45
C THR A 176 -17.57 6.41 -14.72
N ASP A 177 -18.13 5.88 -13.63
CA ASP A 177 -19.57 5.61 -13.47
C ASP A 177 -20.05 6.40 -12.23
N PRO A 178 -21.00 7.35 -12.37
CA PRO A 178 -21.52 8.17 -11.27
C PRO A 178 -22.60 7.48 -10.40
N SER A 179 -22.97 6.23 -10.67
CA SER A 179 -24.08 5.56 -9.97
C SER A 179 -23.66 4.54 -8.90
N TYR A 180 -22.36 4.24 -8.77
CA TYR A 180 -21.90 3.23 -7.81
C TYR A 180 -21.67 3.83 -6.42
N ARG A 181 -22.54 3.50 -5.45
CA ARG A 181 -22.29 3.71 -4.01
C ARG A 181 -21.41 2.58 -3.50
N PRO A 182 -20.10 2.80 -3.22
CA PRO A 182 -19.27 1.74 -2.68
C PRO A 182 -19.71 1.50 -1.24
N THR A 183 -20.19 0.30 -0.93
CA THR A 183 -20.21 -0.20 0.44
C THR A 183 -18.78 -0.08 0.99
N LEU A 184 -18.65 0.66 2.08
CA LEU A 184 -17.38 1.01 2.72
C LEU A 184 -16.58 -0.26 3.09
N TYR A 185 -15.28 -0.17 2.83
CA TYR A 185 -14.16 -1.12 3.04
C TYR A 185 -13.79 -2.02 1.85
N PRO A 186 -12.49 -2.03 1.46
CA PRO A 186 -11.44 -2.36 2.44
C PRO A 186 -10.09 -1.63 2.33
N GLY A 187 -10.00 -0.45 1.70
CA GLY A 187 -8.75 0.30 1.63
C GLY A 187 -8.87 1.67 2.28
N ARG A 188 -9.01 1.74 3.62
CA ARG A 188 -8.91 3.02 4.32
C ARG A 188 -7.48 3.57 4.18
N ALA A 189 -7.38 4.90 4.21
CA ALA A 189 -6.12 5.63 4.12
C ALA A 189 -5.15 5.12 5.19
N CYS A 190 -5.52 5.24 6.47
CA CYS A 190 -5.00 4.55 7.66
C CYS A 190 -5.92 4.89 8.85
N GLU A 191 -5.82 4.14 9.95
CA GLU A 191 -6.44 4.47 11.23
C GLU A 191 -5.39 5.02 12.21
#